data_AF-A0A9W5K4C8-F1
#
_entry.id   AF-A0A9W5K4C8-F1
#
_cell.length_a   1.000
_cell.length_b   1.000
_cell.length_c   1.000
_cell.angle_alpha   90.00
_cell.angle_beta   90.00
_cell.angle_gamma   90.00
#
_symmetry.space_group_name_H-M   'P 1'
#
loop_
_entity.id
_entity.type
_entity.pdbx_description
1 polymer ?
#
loop_
_entity_poly.entity_id
_entity_poly.type
_entity_poly.pdbx_seq_one_letter_code
_entity_poly.pdbx_strand_id
1 'polypeptide(L)'
;MMETQIVIGVPGLWKDRTELIQEVVSKSNYILAGNVMHHKEKEIGFEIDIYEQDPSLREAFFYAGGERFDEELLQELEKHTYTVYVIAKVDDTERLQEVIDVGMELLNAGGLALKVETAGMAYSKEEWQELAENKEIFPMYSHLVTLVGDEEDGYYSCGMPSI
;
A
#
# COMPACT_ATOMS: atom_id res chain seq x y z
N MET A 1 18.25 7.87 -13.16
CA MET A 1 17.61 8.23 -11.89
C MET A 1 17.74 7.03 -10.97
N MET A 2 17.86 7.20 -9.65
CA MET A 2 17.88 6.04 -8.74
C MET A 2 16.49 5.43 -8.73
N GLU A 3 16.38 4.16 -9.10
CA GLU A 3 15.15 3.38 -8.92
C GLU A 3 14.88 3.26 -7.41
N THR A 4 13.72 3.72 -6.96
CA THR A 4 13.26 3.56 -5.58
C THR A 4 12.24 2.45 -5.55
N GLN A 5 12.43 1.48 -4.65
CA GLN A 5 11.42 0.46 -4.41
C GLN A 5 10.40 1.00 -3.41
N ILE A 6 9.12 0.86 -3.72
CA ILE A 6 7.99 1.15 -2.84
C ILE A 6 7.26 -0.15 -2.58
N VAL A 7 6.91 -0.39 -1.31
CA VAL A 7 6.11 -1.55 -0.90
C VAL A 7 4.88 -1.05 -0.16
N ILE A 8 3.71 -1.44 -0.62
CA ILE A 8 2.44 -1.18 0.08
C ILE A 8 1.83 -2.51 0.53
N GLY A 9 1.36 -2.59 1.77
CA GLY A 9 0.65 -3.73 2.34
C GLY A 9 -0.82 -3.39 2.55
N VAL A 10 -1.71 -4.23 2.00
CA VAL A 10 -3.17 -4.05 2.10
C VAL A 10 -3.79 -5.30 2.76
N PRO A 11 -4.07 -5.26 4.08
CA PRO A 11 -4.80 -6.32 4.78
C PRO A 11 -6.28 -6.32 4.41
N GLY A 12 -6.90 -7.50 4.42
CA GLY A 12 -8.33 -7.69 4.16
C GLY A 12 -8.90 -8.93 4.84
N LEU A 13 -10.23 -9.04 4.80
CA LEU A 13 -11.01 -10.12 5.42
C LEU A 13 -11.40 -11.23 4.44
N TRP A 14 -10.68 -11.37 3.32
CA TRP A 14 -10.93 -12.43 2.34
C TRP A 14 -10.79 -13.81 2.99
N LYS A 15 -11.85 -14.60 3.01
CA LYS A 15 -11.92 -15.91 3.63
C LYS A 15 -10.82 -16.86 3.15
N ASP A 16 -10.52 -16.82 1.86
CA ASP A 16 -9.48 -17.63 1.22
C ASP A 16 -8.92 -16.93 -0.03
N ARG A 17 -7.84 -17.49 -0.58
CA ARG A 17 -7.22 -16.97 -1.82
C ARG A 17 -8.18 -16.93 -3.01
N THR A 18 -9.20 -17.80 -3.06
CA THR A 18 -10.17 -17.80 -4.15
C THR A 18 -11.06 -16.58 -4.06
N GLU A 19 -11.55 -16.26 -2.86
CA GLU A 19 -12.35 -15.05 -2.64
C GLU A 19 -11.50 -13.80 -2.93
N LEU A 20 -10.24 -13.72 -2.47
CA LEU A 20 -9.35 -12.61 -2.80
C LEU A 20 -9.23 -12.40 -4.32
N ILE A 21 -8.97 -13.47 -5.09
CA ILE A 21 -8.87 -13.39 -6.55
C ILE A 21 -10.19 -12.93 -7.18
N GLN A 22 -11.33 -13.47 -6.72
CA GLN A 22 -12.66 -13.12 -7.23
C GLN A 22 -13.02 -11.66 -6.95
N GLU A 23 -12.74 -11.18 -5.73
CA GLU A 23 -12.99 -9.81 -5.31
C GLU A 23 -12.13 -8.83 -6.12
N VAL A 24 -10.83 -9.11 -6.28
CA VAL A 24 -9.95 -8.28 -7.14
C VAL A 24 -10.45 -8.28 -8.58
N VAL A 25 -10.75 -9.43 -9.17
CA VAL A 25 -11.22 -9.47 -10.57
C VAL A 25 -12.59 -8.80 -10.74
N SER A 26 -13.47 -8.83 -9.75
CA SER A 26 -14.83 -8.29 -9.88
C SER A 26 -14.94 -6.81 -9.54
N LYS A 27 -14.13 -6.32 -8.58
CA LYS A 27 -14.23 -4.95 -8.04
C LYS A 27 -13.10 -4.03 -8.46
N SER A 28 -12.07 -4.55 -9.13
CA SER A 28 -10.93 -3.75 -9.57
C SER A 28 -10.68 -3.82 -11.07
N ASN A 29 -9.80 -2.94 -11.56
CA ASN A 29 -9.27 -3.01 -12.92
C ASN A 29 -8.10 -3.99 -13.09
N TYR A 30 -7.86 -4.88 -12.13
CA TYR A 30 -6.72 -5.81 -12.13
C TYR A 30 -7.14 -7.28 -12.09
N ILE A 31 -6.20 -8.15 -12.44
CA ILE A 31 -6.28 -9.60 -12.33
C ILE A 31 -5.06 -10.09 -11.56
N LEU A 32 -5.27 -11.04 -10.65
CA LEU A 32 -4.21 -11.74 -9.93
C LEU A 32 -3.85 -13.05 -10.65
N ALA A 33 -2.60 -13.20 -11.05
CA ALA A 33 -2.08 -14.40 -11.70
C ALA A 33 -0.72 -14.77 -11.10
N GLY A 34 -0.70 -15.84 -10.28
CA GLY A 34 0.51 -16.21 -9.54
C GLY A 34 0.91 -15.13 -8.54
N ASN A 35 2.13 -14.61 -8.67
CA ASN A 35 2.70 -13.53 -7.87
C ASN A 35 2.68 -12.18 -8.61
N VAL A 36 1.79 -12.01 -9.59
CA VAL A 36 1.67 -10.77 -10.37
C VAL A 36 0.23 -10.28 -10.36
N MET A 37 0.06 -8.97 -10.17
CA MET A 37 -1.20 -8.25 -10.35
C MET A 37 -1.11 -7.40 -11.62
N HIS A 38 -1.92 -7.71 -12.63
CA HIS A 38 -1.86 -7.08 -13.95
C HIS A 38 -3.14 -6.30 -14.26
N HIS A 39 -3.01 -5.08 -14.78
CA HIS A 39 -4.15 -4.26 -15.18
C HIS A 39 -4.84 -4.90 -16.40
N LYS A 40 -6.18 -4.92 -16.43
CA LYS A 40 -6.95 -5.62 -17.47
C LYS A 40 -6.74 -5.06 -18.87
N GLU A 41 -6.57 -3.75 -18.97
CA GLU A 41 -6.51 -3.03 -20.25
C GLU A 41 -5.17 -2.34 -20.55
N LYS A 42 -4.35 -2.04 -19.54
CA LYS A 42 -3.11 -1.28 -19.65
C LYS A 42 -1.93 -2.23 -19.48
N GLU A 43 -0.77 -1.88 -20.03
CA GLU A 43 0.49 -2.62 -19.84
C GLU A 43 1.12 -2.27 -18.49
N ILE A 44 0.36 -2.47 -17.41
CA ILE A 44 0.77 -2.18 -16.03
C ILE A 44 0.72 -3.49 -15.24
N GLY A 45 1.84 -3.84 -14.63
CA GLY A 45 1.96 -5.01 -13.76
C GLY A 45 2.73 -4.69 -12.49
N PHE A 46 2.38 -5.38 -11.41
CA PHE A 46 3.10 -5.34 -10.15
C PHE A 46 3.42 -6.74 -9.67
N GLU A 47 4.62 -6.92 -9.12
CA GLU A 47 4.92 -8.09 -8.30
C GLU A 47 4.16 -7.98 -6.99
N ILE A 48 3.65 -9.12 -6.52
CA ILE A 48 2.92 -9.19 -5.26
C ILE A 48 3.34 -10.39 -4.42
N ASP A 49 3.26 -10.20 -3.11
CA ASP A 49 3.30 -11.28 -2.13
C ASP A 49 2.00 -11.29 -1.32
N ILE A 50 1.49 -12.49 -1.04
CA ILE A 50 0.27 -12.65 -0.25
C ILE A 50 0.60 -13.50 0.96
N TYR A 51 0.44 -12.92 2.14
CA TYR A 51 0.62 -13.58 3.42
C TYR A 51 -0.73 -13.79 4.11
N GLU A 52 -0.81 -14.84 4.93
CA GLU A 52 -1.95 -15.09 5.81
C GLU A 52 -1.91 -14.14 7.02
N GLN A 53 -2.85 -14.33 7.96
CA GLN A 53 -2.96 -13.53 9.17
C GLN A 53 -1.63 -13.38 9.92
N ASP A 54 -1.30 -12.14 10.27
CA ASP A 54 -0.20 -11.77 11.16
C ASP A 54 -0.74 -11.24 12.51
N PRO A 55 -0.56 -11.95 13.63
CA PRO A 55 -1.02 -11.49 14.95
C PRO A 55 -0.48 -10.12 15.38
N SER A 56 0.62 -9.65 14.80
CA SER A 56 1.23 -8.36 15.10
C SER A 56 0.72 -7.21 14.22
N LEU A 57 -0.12 -7.49 13.22
CA LEU A 57 -0.55 -6.49 12.23
C LEU A 57 -1.29 -5.31 12.87
N ARG A 58 -2.17 -5.58 13.85
CA ARG A 58 -2.88 -4.53 14.59
C ARG A 58 -1.89 -3.53 15.20
N GLU A 59 -0.86 -4.04 15.87
CA GLU A 59 0.16 -3.20 16.52
C GLU A 59 0.99 -2.44 15.48
N ALA A 60 1.34 -3.08 14.37
CA ALA A 60 2.05 -2.43 13.27
C ALA A 60 1.25 -1.25 12.68
N PHE A 61 -0.06 -1.41 12.48
CA PHE A 61 -0.93 -0.33 12.00
C PHE A 61 -1.18 0.74 13.05
N PHE A 62 -1.28 0.38 14.34
CA PHE A 62 -1.39 1.36 15.43
C PHE A 62 -0.19 2.31 15.46
N TYR A 63 1.04 1.80 15.38
CA TYR A 63 2.23 2.66 15.38
C TYR A 63 2.40 3.45 14.07
N ALA A 64 2.13 2.84 12.92
CA ALA A 64 2.28 3.49 11.61
C ALA A 64 1.16 4.52 11.31
N GLY A 65 -0.04 4.31 11.88
CA GLY A 65 -1.16 5.24 11.80
C GLY A 65 -1.08 6.37 12.83
N GLY A 66 -0.47 6.09 13.99
CA GLY A 66 -0.54 6.96 15.16
C GLY A 66 -1.96 6.98 15.75
N GLU A 67 -2.34 8.08 16.39
CA GLU A 67 -3.68 8.24 16.98
C GLU A 67 -4.82 8.46 15.96
N ARG A 68 -4.54 8.34 14.65
CA ARG A 68 -5.51 8.60 13.57
C ARG A 68 -6.50 7.46 13.35
N PHE A 69 -6.13 6.23 13.70
CA PHE A 69 -7.01 5.07 13.51
C PHE A 69 -7.87 4.85 14.75
N ASP A 70 -9.17 4.69 14.52
CA ASP A 70 -10.09 4.32 15.58
C ASP A 70 -9.93 2.85 15.99
N GLU A 71 -10.46 2.53 17.17
CA GLU A 71 -10.37 1.19 17.74
C GLU A 71 -11.20 0.16 16.94
N GLU A 72 -12.20 0.58 16.16
CA GLU A 72 -13.00 -0.31 15.32
C GLU A 72 -12.15 -0.86 14.17
N LEU A 73 -11.47 0.02 13.43
CA LEU A 73 -10.55 -0.36 12.36
C LEU A 73 -9.42 -1.24 12.90
N LEU A 74 -8.85 -0.91 14.06
CA LEU A 74 -7.79 -1.73 14.67
C LEU A 74 -8.27 -3.14 15.04
N GLN A 75 -9.52 -3.30 15.47
CA GLN A 75 -10.12 -4.61 15.75
C GLN A 75 -10.42 -5.40 14.47
N GLU A 76 -10.77 -4.74 13.37
CA GLU A 76 -10.89 -5.40 12.07
C GLU A 76 -9.53 -5.87 11.54
N LEU A 77 -8.50 -5.02 11.69
CA LEU A 77 -7.12 -5.35 11.34
C LEU A 77 -6.60 -6.54 12.16
N GLU A 78 -6.98 -6.70 13.42
CA GLU A 78 -6.63 -7.90 14.21
C GLU A 78 -7.22 -9.19 13.62
N LYS A 79 -8.40 -9.08 12.97
CA LYS A 79 -9.15 -10.20 12.39
C LYS A 79 -8.84 -10.45 10.92
N HIS A 80 -7.95 -9.67 10.30
CA HIS A 80 -7.57 -9.86 8.90
C HIS A 80 -7.13 -11.31 8.64
N THR A 81 -7.38 -11.77 7.43
CA THR A 81 -7.09 -13.14 7.02
C THR A 81 -5.91 -13.20 6.06
N TYR A 82 -5.76 -12.19 5.21
CA TYR A 82 -4.63 -12.04 4.30
C TYR A 82 -4.17 -10.59 4.21
N THR A 83 -2.90 -10.43 3.88
CA THR A 83 -2.31 -9.15 3.49
C THR A 83 -1.67 -9.30 2.11
N VAL A 84 -2.04 -8.40 1.20
CA VAL A 84 -1.44 -8.30 -0.15
C VAL A 84 -0.37 -7.22 -0.11
N TYR A 85 0.88 -7.61 -0.35
CA TYR A 85 1.99 -6.67 -0.53
C TYR A 85 2.22 -6.45 -2.01
N VAL A 86 2.21 -5.20 -2.44
CA VAL A 86 2.56 -4.79 -3.81
C VAL A 86 3.96 -4.22 -3.79
N ILE A 87 4.82 -4.75 -4.67
CA ILE A 87 6.21 -4.34 -4.80
C ILE A 87 6.35 -3.59 -6.12
N ALA A 88 6.68 -2.30 -6.03
CA ALA A 88 6.81 -1.42 -7.18
C ALA A 88 8.22 -0.82 -7.23
N LYS A 89 8.86 -0.92 -8.40
CA LYS A 89 10.01 -0.08 -8.73
C LYS A 89 9.49 1.20 -9.35
N VAL A 90 9.87 2.32 -8.78
CA VAL A 90 9.42 3.66 -9.18
C VAL A 90 10.64 4.46 -9.62
N ASP A 91 10.59 4.93 -10.87
CA ASP A 91 11.59 5.73 -11.53
C ASP A 91 11.03 7.07 -12.06
N ASP A 92 9.71 7.21 -12.11
CA ASP A 92 9.01 8.44 -12.48
C ASP A 92 7.70 8.66 -11.69
N THR A 93 7.06 9.81 -11.95
CA THR A 93 5.80 10.20 -11.30
C THR A 93 4.59 9.41 -11.80
N GLU A 94 4.59 8.92 -13.04
CA GLU A 94 3.49 8.12 -13.59
C GLU A 94 3.39 6.80 -12.82
N ARG A 95 4.54 6.14 -12.63
CA ARG A 95 4.62 4.90 -11.86
C ARG A 95 4.20 5.10 -10.40
N LEU A 96 4.46 6.27 -9.81
CA LEU A 96 3.98 6.62 -8.48
C LEU A 96 2.44 6.71 -8.43
N GLN A 97 1.82 7.31 -9.46
CA GLN A 97 0.36 7.37 -9.59
C GLN A 97 -0.24 5.97 -9.73
N GLU A 98 0.42 5.07 -10.46
CA GLU A 98 -0.03 3.69 -10.62
C GLU A 98 0.03 2.91 -9.28
N VAL A 99 1.00 3.20 -8.41
CA VAL A 99 1.07 2.63 -7.05
C VAL A 99 -0.13 3.10 -6.20
N ILE A 100 -0.49 4.38 -6.32
CA ILE A 100 -1.67 4.92 -5.63
C ILE A 100 -2.94 4.24 -6.13
N ASP A 101 -3.06 4.09 -7.45
CA ASP A 101 -4.21 3.43 -8.09
C ASP A 101 -4.34 1.97 -7.66
N VAL A 102 -3.28 1.17 -7.75
CA VAL A 102 -3.37 -0.25 -7.36
C VAL A 102 -3.67 -0.41 -5.86
N GLY A 103 -3.19 0.50 -5.01
CA GLY A 103 -3.57 0.54 -3.60
C GLY A 103 -5.07 0.79 -3.40
N MET A 104 -5.63 1.77 -4.11
CA MET A 104 -7.07 2.09 -4.04
C MET A 104 -7.92 0.94 -4.59
N GLU A 105 -7.47 0.29 -5.65
CA GLU A 105 -8.12 -0.87 -6.28
C GLU A 105 -8.17 -2.08 -5.34
N LEU A 106 -7.11 -2.32 -4.55
CA LEU A 106 -7.11 -3.34 -3.48
C LEU A 106 -8.03 -2.97 -2.31
N LEU A 107 -8.05 -1.70 -1.88
CA LEU A 107 -8.99 -1.21 -0.86
C LEU A 107 -10.45 -1.32 -1.32
N ASN A 108 -10.73 -1.16 -2.60
CA ASN A 108 -12.06 -1.37 -3.19
C ASN A 108 -12.42 -2.86 -3.31
N ALA A 109 -11.42 -3.71 -3.50
CA ALA A 109 -11.57 -5.16 -3.54
C ALA A 109 -11.62 -5.82 -2.14
N GLY A 110 -11.85 -5.07 -1.06
CA GLY A 110 -12.03 -5.63 0.29
C GLY A 110 -10.84 -5.45 1.24
N GLY A 111 -9.87 -4.62 0.86
CA GLY A 111 -8.84 -4.14 1.78
C GLY A 111 -9.42 -3.19 2.85
N LEU A 112 -8.90 -3.29 4.07
CA LEU A 112 -9.34 -2.51 5.24
C LEU A 112 -8.62 -1.17 5.34
N ALA A 113 -7.30 -1.19 5.17
CA ALA A 113 -6.40 -0.06 5.27
C ALA A 113 -5.14 -0.34 4.43
N LEU A 114 -4.26 0.64 4.30
CA LEU A 114 -3.03 0.52 3.52
C LEU A 114 -1.84 0.98 4.35
N LYS A 115 -0.76 0.21 4.35
CA LYS A 115 0.52 0.62 4.94
C LYS A 115 1.58 0.73 3.88
N VAL A 116 2.25 1.87 3.81
CA VAL A 116 3.44 2.07 3.00
C VAL A 116 4.64 1.61 3.83
N GLU A 117 5.07 0.37 3.61
CA GLU A 117 6.14 -0.27 4.38
C GLU A 117 7.47 0.49 4.28
N THR A 118 7.75 1.04 3.09
CA THR A 118 8.97 1.81 2.83
C THR A 118 8.98 3.18 3.50
N ALA A 119 7.79 3.72 3.84
CA ALA A 119 7.65 5.00 4.51
C ALA A 119 7.38 4.87 6.02
N GLY A 120 7.01 3.67 6.49
CA GLY A 120 6.58 3.44 7.87
C GLY A 120 5.23 4.07 8.22
N MET A 121 4.42 4.44 7.22
CA MET A 121 3.16 5.15 7.39
C MET A 121 1.97 4.27 7.01
N ALA A 122 0.89 4.37 7.76
CA ALA A 122 -0.38 3.72 7.41
C ALA A 122 -1.48 4.76 7.15
N TYR A 123 -2.41 4.39 6.28
CA TYR A 123 -3.53 5.19 5.84
C TYR A 123 -4.83 4.40 5.94
N SER A 124 -5.89 5.06 6.40
CA SER A 124 -7.24 4.51 6.26
C SER A 124 -7.63 4.49 4.79
N LYS A 125 -8.73 3.80 4.47
CA LYS A 125 -9.26 3.82 3.11
C LYS A 125 -9.63 5.23 2.64
N GLU A 126 -10.23 6.03 3.52
CA GLU A 126 -10.67 7.39 3.26
C GLU A 126 -9.47 8.31 2.99
N GLU A 127 -8.44 8.24 3.83
CA GLU A 127 -7.21 9.02 3.64
C GLU A 127 -6.52 8.68 2.31
N TRP A 128 -6.47 7.39 1.95
CA TRP A 128 -5.91 6.97 0.67
C TRP A 128 -6.76 7.40 -0.52
N GLN A 129 -8.09 7.41 -0.37
CA GLN A 129 -9.01 7.88 -1.39
C GLN A 129 -8.80 9.38 -1.66
N GLU A 130 -8.62 10.21 -0.64
CA GLU A 130 -8.31 11.64 -0.79
C GLU A 130 -7.02 11.84 -1.61
N LEU A 131 -5.98 11.04 -1.35
CA LEU A 131 -4.75 11.05 -2.13
C LEU A 131 -4.97 10.59 -3.58
N ALA A 132 -5.77 9.55 -3.78
CA ALA A 132 -6.07 9.01 -5.11
C ALA A 132 -6.90 9.97 -5.97
N GLU A 133 -7.78 10.77 -5.35
CA GLU A 133 -8.57 11.80 -6.02
C GLU A 133 -7.73 13.04 -6.35
N ASN A 134 -6.71 13.36 -5.53
CA ASN A 134 -5.83 14.51 -5.71
C ASN A 134 -4.34 14.13 -5.75
N LYS A 135 -3.90 13.61 -6.90
CA LYS A 135 -2.52 13.16 -7.17
C LYS A 135 -1.54 14.30 -7.48
N GLU A 136 -1.58 15.37 -6.70
CA GLU A 136 -0.56 16.41 -6.77
C GLU A 136 0.82 15.85 -6.36
N ILE A 137 1.89 16.35 -7.00
CA ILE A 137 3.25 15.82 -6.82
C ILE A 137 3.63 15.77 -5.33
N PHE A 138 3.48 16.88 -4.60
CA PHE A 138 3.93 16.97 -3.22
C PHE A 138 3.22 15.97 -2.27
N PRO A 139 1.87 15.89 -2.25
CA PRO A 139 1.17 14.85 -1.50
C PRO A 139 1.62 13.43 -1.83
N MET A 140 1.76 13.07 -3.11
CA MET A 140 2.19 11.71 -3.47
C MET A 140 3.57 11.39 -2.90
N TYR A 141 4.53 12.30 -3.06
CA TYR A 141 5.88 12.10 -2.53
C TYR A 141 5.89 12.01 -0.99
N SER A 142 5.16 12.87 -0.28
CA SER A 142 5.17 12.86 1.19
C SER A 142 4.51 11.63 1.80
N HIS A 143 3.57 11.00 1.08
CA HIS A 143 2.85 9.81 1.57
C HIS A 143 3.59 8.50 1.27
N LEU A 144 4.40 8.48 0.21
CA LEU A 144 5.03 7.27 -0.30
C LEU A 144 6.53 7.18 -0.01
N VAL A 145 7.16 8.31 0.32
CA VAL A 145 8.60 8.40 0.57
C VAL A 145 8.84 9.09 1.91
N THR A 146 9.59 8.45 2.81
CA THR A 146 10.13 9.14 4.00
C THR A 146 11.12 10.19 3.54
N LEU A 147 10.78 11.48 3.68
CA LEU A 147 11.70 12.58 3.52
C LEU A 147 12.46 12.79 4.84
N VAL A 148 13.73 12.42 4.89
CA VAL A 148 14.67 12.77 5.97
C VAL A 148 15.47 13.99 5.53
N GLY A 149 15.00 15.18 5.92
CA GLY A 149 15.73 16.43 5.69
C GLY A 149 16.82 16.64 6.75
N ASP A 150 18.01 17.03 6.32
CA ASP A 150 18.99 17.72 7.18
C ASP A 150 18.94 19.22 6.83
N GLU A 151 18.78 20.08 7.83
CA GLU A 151 18.41 21.50 7.64
C GLU A 151 19.49 22.37 6.95
N GLU A 152 20.66 21.82 6.61
CA GLU A 152 21.73 22.56 5.92
C GLU A 152 22.06 22.07 4.48
N ASP A 153 21.68 20.86 4.04
CA ASP A 153 22.20 20.27 2.77
C ASP A 153 21.17 19.51 1.90
N GLY A 154 19.87 19.79 2.07
CA GLY A 154 18.80 19.28 1.18
C GLY A 154 18.09 18.02 1.69
N TYR A 155 16.97 17.69 1.05
CA TYR A 155 16.10 16.56 1.42
C TYR A 155 16.71 15.23 0.95
N TYR A 156 17.01 14.33 1.89
CA TYR A 156 17.38 12.95 1.61
C TYR A 156 16.20 12.04 1.99
N SER A 157 16.14 10.82 1.48
CA SER A 157 15.17 9.81 1.95
C SER A 157 15.93 8.73 2.70
N CYS A 158 15.65 8.53 3.99
CA CYS A 158 16.30 7.49 4.79
C CYS A 158 15.25 6.57 5.43
N GLY A 159 15.23 5.31 5.00
CA GLY A 159 14.90 4.15 5.82
C GLY A 159 16.17 3.31 6.00
N MET A 160 16.60 3.05 7.24
CA MET A 160 17.87 2.35 7.61
C MET A 160 17.57 1.19 8.59
N PRO A 161 18.44 0.17 8.81
CA PRO A 161 19.92 0.26 8.79
C PRO A 161 20.70 -0.82 8.01
N SER A 162 21.99 -0.53 7.87
CA SER A 162 23.10 -1.34 7.38
C SER A 162 23.14 -2.77 7.93
N ILE A 163 23.61 -3.70 7.09
CA ILE A 163 24.28 -4.94 7.55
C ILE A 163 25.75 -4.61 7.82
#